data_AF-A0A851D2P0-F1
#
_entry.id   AF-A0A851D2P0-F1
#
_cell.length_a   1.000
_cell.length_b   1.000
_cell.length_c   1.000
_cell.angle_alpha   90.00
_cell.angle_beta   90.00
_cell.angle_gamma   90.00
#
_symmetry.space_group_name_H-M   'P 1'
#
loop_
_entity.id
_entity.type
_entity.pdbx_description
1 polymer ?
#
loop_
_entity_poly.entity_id
_entity_poly.type
_entity_poly.pdbx_seq_one_letter_code
_entity_poly.pdbx_strand_id
1 'polypeptide(L)'
;LQVTFKDIKDFEKSYKNSEEELADIKAAYLDFEGDMDRIMESVLCVDYTDEPRIRKIIQEAIEAGEVPSYKAFVKESKQKMTARKRQAEKEAKEAEKTKEELGLGGEDDLKALIQSRNKDRKKQMDDFLAQMEAKYGNTAKNRGKKTAAKKGKK
;
A
#
# COMPACT_ATOMS: atom_id res chain seq x y z
N LEU A 1 -22.33 9.00 -1.11
CA LEU A 1 -22.25 7.55 -1.41
C LEU A 1 -21.05 7.00 -0.66
N GLN A 2 -21.27 6.03 0.22
CA GLN A 2 -20.19 5.32 0.90
C GLN A 2 -20.01 3.99 0.17
N VAL A 3 -18.79 3.69 -0.26
CA VAL A 3 -18.42 2.40 -0.86
C VAL A 3 -18.04 1.46 0.29
N THR A 4 -18.62 0.26 0.30
CA THR A 4 -18.41 -0.77 1.32
C THR A 4 -17.57 -1.93 0.78
N PHE A 5 -17.03 -2.77 1.68
CA PHE A 5 -16.33 -3.99 1.27
C PHE A 5 -17.21 -4.93 0.44
N LYS A 6 -18.52 -4.97 0.75
CA LYS A 6 -19.49 -5.75 -0.01
C LYS A 6 -19.60 -5.23 -1.45
N ASP A 7 -19.66 -3.91 -1.65
CA ASP A 7 -19.74 -3.33 -3.00
C ASP A 7 -18.53 -3.70 -3.85
N ILE A 8 -17.33 -3.72 -3.26
CA ILE A 8 -16.09 -4.17 -3.94
C ILE A 8 -16.19 -5.64 -4.33
N LYS A 9 -16.67 -6.50 -3.43
CA LYS A 9 -16.80 -7.94 -3.70
C LYS A 9 -17.89 -8.26 -4.72
N ASP A 10 -18.96 -7.48 -4.73
CA ASP A 10 -20.03 -7.65 -5.72
C ASP A 10 -19.57 -7.16 -7.11
N PHE A 11 -18.81 -6.05 -7.17
CA PHE A 11 -18.15 -5.60 -8.40
C PHE A 11 -17.15 -6.62 -8.95
N GLU A 12 -16.27 -7.17 -8.09
CA GLU A 12 -15.30 -8.19 -8.48
C GLU A 12 -15.98 -9.39 -9.17
N LYS A 13 -17.12 -9.83 -8.62
CA LYS A 13 -17.89 -10.94 -9.19
C LYS A 13 -18.56 -10.58 -10.51
N SER A 14 -19.07 -9.36 -10.66
CA SER A 14 -19.71 -8.94 -11.91
C SER A 14 -18.68 -8.71 -13.02
N TYR A 15 -17.46 -8.31 -12.67
CA TYR A 15 -16.39 -8.04 -13.61
C TYR A 15 -15.69 -9.33 -14.06
N LYS A 16 -15.37 -10.27 -13.16
CA LYS A 16 -14.69 -11.53 -13.54
C LYS A 16 -15.56 -12.39 -14.49
N ASN A 17 -14.97 -12.79 -15.61
CA ASN A 17 -15.56 -13.49 -16.75
C ASN A 17 -16.63 -12.71 -17.51
N SER A 18 -16.69 -11.39 -17.33
CA SER A 18 -17.55 -10.51 -18.13
C SER A 18 -16.94 -10.20 -19.50
N GLU A 19 -17.77 -9.68 -20.40
CA GLU A 19 -17.29 -9.15 -21.68
C GLU A 19 -16.34 -7.97 -21.50
N GLU A 20 -16.52 -7.18 -20.44
CA GLU A 20 -15.66 -6.06 -20.07
C GLU A 20 -14.26 -6.54 -19.71
N GLU A 21 -14.14 -7.56 -18.84
CA GLU A 21 -12.83 -8.15 -18.51
C GLU A 21 -12.14 -8.74 -19.74
N LEU A 22 -12.89 -9.43 -20.62
CA LEU A 22 -12.32 -9.97 -21.85
C LEU A 22 -11.76 -8.87 -22.77
N ALA A 23 -12.47 -7.75 -22.88
CA ALA A 23 -12.02 -6.59 -23.65
C ALA A 23 -10.77 -5.97 -23.03
N ASP A 24 -10.75 -5.80 -21.70
CA ASP A 24 -9.62 -5.22 -20.97
C ASP A 24 -8.37 -6.10 -21.04
N ILE A 25 -8.52 -7.43 -20.93
CA ILE A 25 -7.41 -8.38 -21.11
C ILE A 25 -6.82 -8.27 -22.52
N LYS A 26 -7.66 -8.20 -23.55
CA LYS A 26 -7.20 -8.06 -24.95
C LYS A 26 -6.52 -6.72 -25.18
N ALA A 27 -7.07 -5.64 -24.64
CA ALA A 27 -6.48 -4.31 -24.71
C ALA A 27 -5.10 -4.30 -24.04
N ALA A 28 -5.00 -4.78 -22.81
CA ALA A 28 -3.72 -4.90 -22.10
C ALA A 28 -2.72 -5.79 -22.86
N TYR A 29 -3.18 -6.90 -23.45
CA TYR A 29 -2.34 -7.77 -24.26
C TYR A 29 -1.74 -7.06 -25.48
N LEU A 30 -2.54 -6.22 -26.15
CA LEU A 30 -2.08 -5.40 -27.28
C LEU A 30 -1.12 -4.30 -26.82
N ASP A 31 -1.46 -3.57 -25.76
CA ASP A 31 -0.67 -2.45 -25.24
C ASP A 31 0.70 -2.88 -24.71
N PHE A 32 0.79 -4.10 -24.16
CA PHE A 32 2.02 -4.64 -23.59
C PHE A 32 2.68 -5.73 -24.43
N GLU A 33 2.25 -5.89 -25.69
CA GLU A 33 2.82 -6.84 -26.64
C GLU A 33 2.98 -8.26 -26.06
N GLY A 34 1.97 -8.70 -25.29
CA GLY A 34 1.94 -10.01 -24.65
C GLY A 34 2.86 -10.20 -23.44
N ASP A 35 3.39 -9.13 -22.82
CA ASP A 35 4.11 -9.25 -21.55
C ASP A 35 3.14 -9.51 -20.38
N MET A 36 3.12 -10.74 -19.91
CA MET A 36 2.28 -11.19 -18.81
C MET A 36 2.54 -10.47 -17.48
N ASP A 37 3.73 -9.93 -17.22
CA ASP A 37 3.95 -9.15 -15.99
C ASP A 37 3.06 -7.90 -15.99
N ARG A 38 3.10 -7.16 -17.10
CA ARG A 38 2.39 -5.90 -17.26
C ARG A 38 0.88 -6.11 -17.38
N ILE A 39 0.46 -7.18 -18.05
CA ILE A 39 -0.95 -7.55 -18.16
C ILE A 39 -1.53 -7.80 -16.76
N MET A 40 -0.87 -8.65 -15.96
CA MET A 40 -1.34 -9.00 -14.62
C MET A 40 -1.37 -7.80 -13.66
N GLU A 41 -0.50 -6.81 -13.84
CA GLU A 41 -0.48 -5.57 -13.06
C GLU A 41 -1.55 -4.55 -13.50
N SER A 42 -2.03 -4.64 -14.74
CA SER A 42 -2.93 -3.64 -15.34
C SER A 42 -4.41 -3.99 -15.25
N VAL A 43 -4.76 -5.27 -15.37
CA VAL A 43 -6.15 -5.72 -15.42
C VAL A 43 -6.77 -5.68 -14.02
N LEU A 44 -8.00 -5.16 -13.92
CA LEU A 44 -8.70 -5.01 -12.64
C LEU A 44 -9.00 -6.36 -11.99
N CYS A 45 -9.04 -6.37 -10.66
CA CYS A 45 -9.44 -7.54 -9.85
C CYS A 45 -8.63 -8.82 -10.10
N VAL A 46 -7.45 -8.71 -10.69
CA VAL A 46 -6.55 -9.82 -10.95
C VAL A 46 -5.68 -10.11 -9.74
N ASP A 47 -5.60 -11.39 -9.39
CA ASP A 47 -4.58 -11.91 -8.48
C ASP A 47 -3.63 -12.85 -9.22
N TYR A 48 -2.51 -13.21 -8.58
CA TYR A 48 -1.52 -14.11 -9.20
C TYR A 48 -2.08 -15.53 -9.45
N THR A 49 -3.17 -15.92 -8.77
CA THR A 49 -3.85 -17.21 -8.97
C THR A 49 -4.75 -17.20 -10.20
N ASP A 50 -5.15 -16.03 -10.70
CA ASP A 50 -5.90 -15.83 -11.94
C ASP A 50 -5.06 -16.01 -13.21
N GLU A 51 -3.72 -16.00 -13.11
CA GLU A 51 -2.83 -16.08 -14.29
C GLU A 51 -3.19 -17.24 -15.25
N PRO A 52 -3.45 -18.48 -14.78
CA PRO A 52 -3.82 -19.58 -15.67
C PRO A 52 -5.10 -19.31 -16.47
N ARG A 53 -6.09 -18.63 -15.85
CA ARG A 53 -7.36 -18.26 -16.49
C ARG A 53 -7.14 -17.18 -17.54
N ILE A 54 -6.38 -16.13 -17.20
CA ILE A 54 -6.08 -15.02 -18.11
C ILE A 54 -5.26 -15.50 -19.31
N ARG A 55 -4.27 -16.37 -19.10
CA ARG A 55 -3.53 -17.01 -20.20
C ARG A 55 -4.44 -17.79 -21.13
N LYS A 56 -5.41 -18.53 -20.58
CA LYS A 56 -6.37 -19.29 -21.38
C LYS A 56 -7.21 -18.35 -22.26
N ILE A 57 -7.71 -17.25 -21.70
CA ILE A 57 -8.45 -16.21 -22.45
C ILE A 57 -7.61 -15.66 -23.60
N ILE A 58 -6.36 -15.29 -23.34
CA ILE A 58 -5.44 -14.77 -24.36
C ILE A 58 -5.18 -15.83 -25.44
N GLN A 59 -4.94 -17.08 -25.04
CA GLN A 59 -4.68 -18.18 -25.96
C GLN A 59 -5.88 -18.42 -26.88
N GLU A 60 -7.10 -18.43 -26.34
CA GLU A 60 -8.34 -18.53 -27.11
C GLU A 60 -8.51 -17.35 -28.08
N ALA A 61 -8.17 -16.13 -27.66
CA ALA A 61 -8.22 -14.94 -28.53
C ALA A 61 -7.17 -14.98 -29.66
N ILE A 62 -5.98 -15.54 -29.41
CA ILE A 62 -4.96 -15.77 -30.45
C ILE A 62 -5.45 -16.83 -31.45
N GLU A 63 -6.02 -17.93 -30.96
CA GLU A 63 -6.55 -19.02 -31.80
C GLU A 63 -7.74 -18.57 -32.66
N ALA A 64 -8.59 -17.69 -32.12
CA ALA A 64 -9.67 -17.04 -32.85
C ALA A 64 -9.18 -15.96 -33.85
N GLY A 65 -7.90 -15.57 -33.79
CA GLY A 65 -7.33 -14.53 -34.64
C GLY A 65 -7.75 -13.11 -34.28
N GLU A 66 -8.28 -12.90 -33.07
CA GLU A 66 -8.72 -11.59 -32.59
C GLU A 66 -7.56 -10.71 -32.13
N VAL A 67 -6.47 -11.33 -31.65
CA VAL A 67 -5.22 -10.65 -31.27
C VAL A 67 -4.02 -11.35 -31.91
N PRO A 68 -2.95 -10.61 -32.25
CA PRO A 68 -1.75 -11.19 -32.86
C PRO A 68 -0.98 -12.07 -31.86
N SER A 69 -0.19 -13.00 -32.36
CA SER A 69 0.69 -13.81 -31.52
C SER A 69 2.01 -13.08 -31.22
N TYR A 70 2.19 -12.62 -29.98
CA TYR A 70 3.45 -12.00 -29.56
C TYR A 70 4.45 -13.02 -28.99
N LYS A 71 5.73 -12.82 -29.32
CA LYS A 71 6.83 -13.69 -28.84
C LYS A 71 6.98 -13.68 -27.32
N ALA A 72 6.72 -12.54 -26.67
CA ALA A 72 6.83 -12.40 -25.22
C ALA A 72 5.90 -13.37 -24.49
N PHE A 73 4.68 -13.55 -25.01
CA PHE A 73 3.70 -14.50 -24.49
C PHE A 73 4.05 -15.95 -24.85
N VAL A 74 4.26 -16.24 -26.14
CA VAL A 74 4.43 -17.62 -26.63
C VAL A 74 5.72 -18.27 -26.13
N LYS A 75 6.80 -17.50 -26.02
CA LYS A 75 8.13 -18.01 -25.61
C LYS A 75 8.45 -17.70 -24.15
N GLU A 76 7.44 -17.41 -23.34
CA GLU A 76 7.67 -17.14 -21.93
C GLU A 76 8.26 -18.36 -21.22
N SER A 77 9.31 -18.13 -20.43
CA SER A 77 9.96 -19.23 -19.71
C SER A 77 9.12 -19.64 -18.51
N LYS A 78 9.11 -20.94 -18.20
CA LYS A 78 8.51 -21.46 -16.96
C LYS A 78 9.12 -20.83 -15.70
N GLN A 79 10.39 -20.44 -15.78
CA GLN A 79 11.09 -19.74 -14.70
C GLN A 79 10.47 -18.36 -14.44
N LYS A 80 10.14 -17.60 -15.48
CA LYS A 80 9.48 -16.29 -15.35
C LYS A 80 8.12 -16.43 -14.67
N MET A 81 7.29 -17.38 -15.14
CA MET A 81 5.99 -17.68 -14.52
C MET A 81 6.13 -18.06 -13.03
N THR A 82 7.07 -18.95 -12.70
CA THR A 82 7.29 -19.39 -11.32
C THR A 82 7.82 -18.25 -10.44
N ALA A 83 8.68 -17.38 -11.00
CA ALA A 83 9.21 -16.23 -10.29
C ALA A 83 8.10 -15.23 -9.92
N ARG A 84 7.16 -14.95 -10.83
CA ARG A 84 6.00 -14.09 -10.58
C ARG A 84 5.16 -14.60 -9.42
N LYS A 85 4.81 -15.89 -9.43
CA LYS A 85 4.09 -16.55 -8.32
C LYS A 85 4.86 -16.43 -7.00
N ARG A 86 6.16 -16.74 -7.00
CA ARG A 86 6.99 -16.66 -5.79
C ARG A 86 7.09 -15.25 -5.23
N GLN A 87 7.16 -14.24 -6.10
CA GLN A 87 7.21 -12.84 -5.69
C GLN A 87 5.90 -12.43 -5.01
N ALA A 88 4.76 -12.76 -5.61
CA ALA A 88 3.45 -12.51 -5.01
C ALA A 88 3.28 -13.22 -3.64
N GLU A 89 3.73 -14.48 -3.53
CA GLU A 89 3.71 -15.20 -2.25
C GLU A 89 4.61 -14.57 -1.18
N LYS A 90 5.76 -14.03 -1.60
CA LYS A 90 6.68 -13.34 -0.69
C LYS A 90 6.07 -12.03 -0.20
N GLU A 91 5.50 -11.23 -1.09
CA GLU A 91 4.81 -9.99 -0.76
C GLU A 91 3.60 -10.22 0.14
N ALA A 92 2.82 -11.28 -0.10
CA ALA A 92 1.71 -11.67 0.75
C ALA A 92 2.16 -11.98 2.20
N LYS A 93 3.29 -12.69 2.36
CA LYS A 93 3.86 -12.98 3.69
C LYS A 93 4.38 -11.73 4.38
N GLU A 94 5.03 -10.84 3.65
CA GLU A 94 5.52 -9.57 4.19
C GLU A 94 4.34 -8.67 4.61
N ALA A 95 3.26 -8.64 3.83
CA ALA A 95 2.03 -7.93 4.15
C ALA A 95 1.34 -8.50 5.39
N GLU A 96 1.24 -9.82 5.51
CA GLU A 96 0.69 -10.50 6.69
C GLU A 96 1.49 -10.17 7.95
N LYS A 97 2.82 -10.28 7.88
CA LYS A 97 3.70 -9.93 9.00
C LYS A 97 3.54 -8.46 9.41
N THR A 98 3.49 -7.56 8.44
CA THR A 98 3.30 -6.12 8.70
C THR A 98 1.92 -5.85 9.31
N LYS A 99 0.89 -6.58 8.85
CA LYS A 99 -0.47 -6.51 9.39
C LYS A 99 -0.49 -6.93 10.87
N GLU A 100 0.19 -8.01 11.22
CA GLU A 100 0.36 -8.47 12.61
C GLU A 100 1.13 -7.46 13.47
N GLU A 101 2.28 -6.96 12.98
CA GLU A 101 3.10 -5.97 13.68
C GLU A 101 2.34 -4.66 13.96
N LEU A 102 1.44 -4.27 13.04
CA LEU A 102 0.57 -3.10 13.19
C LEU A 102 -0.72 -3.39 13.97
N GLY A 103 -0.98 -4.65 14.34
CA GLY A 103 -2.19 -5.07 15.07
C GLY A 103 -3.47 -4.88 14.27
N LEU A 104 -3.42 -5.05 12.95
CA LEU A 104 -4.56 -4.81 12.05
C LEU A 104 -5.37 -6.10 11.83
N GLY A 105 -6.69 -6.02 11.87
CA GLY A 105 -7.65 -7.11 11.77
C GLY A 105 -9.13 -6.70 11.72
N GLY A 106 -9.47 -5.46 12.09
CA GLY A 106 -10.82 -4.90 12.07
C GLY A 106 -11.04 -3.80 11.02
N GLU A 107 -12.31 -3.49 10.74
CA GLU A 107 -12.70 -2.50 9.72
C GLU A 107 -12.33 -1.06 10.09
N ASP A 108 -12.26 -0.74 11.39
CA ASP A 108 -11.94 0.60 11.90
C ASP A 108 -10.43 0.83 12.13
N ASP A 109 -9.58 -0.15 11.83
CA ASP A 109 -8.18 -0.12 12.25
C ASP A 109 -7.36 0.95 11.56
N LEU A 110 -7.65 1.23 10.29
CA LEU A 110 -7.00 2.33 9.57
C LEU A 110 -7.32 3.67 10.25
N LYS A 111 -8.59 3.86 10.64
CA LYS A 111 -9.03 5.06 11.36
C LYS A 111 -8.35 5.15 12.72
N ALA A 112 -8.27 4.04 13.45
CA ALA A 112 -7.58 3.95 14.73
C ALA A 112 -6.08 4.30 14.60
N LEU A 113 -5.39 3.74 13.60
CA LEU A 113 -3.98 4.05 13.30
C LEU A 113 -3.76 5.52 12.98
N ILE A 114 -4.61 6.13 12.16
CA ILE A 114 -4.52 7.56 11.82
C ILE A 114 -4.71 8.41 13.08
N GLN A 115 -5.70 8.10 13.90
CA GLN A 115 -5.93 8.82 15.15
C GLN A 115 -4.77 8.67 16.13
N SER A 116 -4.20 7.47 16.26
CA SER A 116 -3.01 7.21 17.08
C SER A 116 -1.83 8.06 16.61
N ARG A 117 -1.52 8.01 15.32
CA ARG A 117 -0.45 8.82 14.71
C ARG A 117 -0.65 10.32 14.90
N ASN A 118 -1.90 10.82 14.84
CA ASN A 118 -2.20 12.23 15.09
C ASN A 118 -1.90 12.62 16.54
N LYS A 119 -2.22 11.75 17.52
CA LYS A 119 -1.93 11.95 18.94
C LYS A 119 -0.42 11.94 19.19
N ASP A 120 0.30 10.99 18.60
CA ASP A 120 1.76 10.89 18.72
C ASP A 120 2.47 12.13 18.18
N ARG A 121 2.05 12.62 17.00
CA ARG A 121 2.58 13.87 16.44
C ARG A 121 2.32 15.07 17.34
N LYS A 122 1.13 15.17 17.94
CA LYS A 122 0.82 16.24 18.90
C LYS A 122 1.75 16.18 20.11
N LYS A 123 1.91 14.99 20.70
CA LYS A 123 2.81 14.79 21.84
C LYS A 123 4.26 15.18 21.51
N GLN A 124 4.75 14.77 20.33
CA GLN A 124 6.09 15.14 19.87
C GLN A 124 6.27 16.67 19.73
N MET A 125 5.24 17.38 19.27
CA MET A 125 5.26 18.85 19.20
C MET A 125 5.25 19.48 20.60
N ASP A 126 4.44 18.96 21.52
CA ASP A 126 4.40 19.43 22.90
C ASP A 126 5.76 19.23 23.58
N ASP A 127 6.39 18.06 23.42
CA ASP A 127 7.73 17.75 23.93
C ASP A 127 8.80 18.66 23.31
N PHE A 128 8.72 18.93 22.00
CA PHE A 128 9.61 19.85 21.31
C PHE A 128 9.48 21.30 21.82
N LEU A 129 8.26 21.79 22.00
CA LEU A 129 7.99 23.12 22.55
C LEU A 129 8.50 23.24 23.99
N ALA A 130 8.29 22.22 24.82
CA ALA A 130 8.81 22.18 26.18
C ALA A 130 10.36 22.25 26.23
N GLN A 131 11.04 21.56 25.31
CA GLN A 131 12.50 21.64 25.19
C GLN A 131 12.98 23.04 24.75
N MET A 132 12.25 23.69 23.83
CA MET A 132 12.54 25.07 23.43
C MET A 132 12.31 26.06 24.57
N GLU A 133 11.22 25.91 25.32
CA GLU A 133 10.93 26.72 26.49
C GLU A 133 12.01 26.54 27.57
N ALA A 134 12.45 25.32 27.85
CA ALA A 134 13.52 25.07 28.82
C ALA A 134 14.85 25.74 28.41
N LYS A 135 15.19 25.72 27.12
CA LYS A 135 16.46 26.25 26.61
C LYS A 135 16.48 27.77 26.53
N TYR A 136 15.37 28.40 26.13
CA TYR A 136 15.32 29.84 25.84
C TYR A 136 14.45 30.64 26.81
N GLY A 137 13.41 30.03 27.39
CA GLY A 137 12.48 30.67 28.33
C GLY A 137 13.08 30.97 29.71
N ASN A 138 14.20 30.33 30.08
CA ASN A 138 14.84 30.55 31.39
C ASN A 138 15.90 31.67 31.45
N THR A 139 16.01 32.49 30.40
CA THR A 139 16.94 33.65 30.37
C THR A 139 16.57 34.77 31.35
N ALA A 140 15.40 34.70 32.00
CA ALA A 140 14.94 35.69 32.98
C ALA A 140 15.22 35.34 34.45
N LYS A 141 15.46 34.05 34.83
CA LYS A 141 15.53 33.65 36.26
C LYS A 141 16.92 33.70 36.89
N ASN A 142 18.00 33.82 36.12
CA ASN A 142 19.37 33.89 36.67
C ASN A 142 19.92 35.30 36.94
N ARG A 143 19.09 36.35 36.87
CA ARG A 143 19.56 37.75 37.06
C ARG A 143 19.15 38.43 38.37
N GLY A 144 18.59 37.70 39.34
CA GLY A 144 17.99 38.33 40.52
C GLY A 144 18.03 37.51 41.81
N LYS A 145 19.21 37.17 42.33
CA LYS A 145 19.34 36.93 43.77
C LYS A 145 20.71 37.38 44.28
N LYS A 146 20.91 38.70 44.30
CA LYS A 146 21.93 39.31 45.17
C LYS A 146 21.50 39.03 46.61
N THR A 147 22.30 38.23 47.30
CA THR A 147 22.26 38.03 48.75
C THR A 147 22.43 39.39 49.43
N ALA A 148 21.39 39.84 50.14
CA ALA A 148 21.47 41.02 51.00
C ALA A 148 22.35 40.70 52.20
N ALA A 149 23.59 41.19 52.17
CA ALA A 149 24.49 41.20 53.31
C ALA A 149 23.93 42.15 54.39
N LYS A 150 23.40 41.58 55.49
CA LYS A 150 23.22 42.33 56.74
C LYS A 150 24.59 42.52 57.39
N LYS A 151 25.15 43.72 57.29
CA LYS A 151 26.37 44.16 57.98
C LYS A 151 25.96 45.08 59.14
N GLY A 152 26.17 44.61 60.38
CA GLY A 152 26.36 45.26 61.71
C GLY A 152 25.71 46.62 62.04
N LYS A 153 25.75 47.17 63.26
CA LYS A 153 26.17 46.77 64.62
C LYS A 153 25.97 48.05 65.46
N LYS A 154 25.30 47.99 66.60
CA LYS A 154 25.63 48.68 67.87
C LYS A 154 24.52 48.44 68.88
#